data_AF-A0AAD9X7Z7-F1
#
_entry.id   AF-A0AAD9X7Z7-F1
#
_cell.length_a   1.000
_cell.length_b   1.000
_cell.length_c   1.000
_cell.angle_alpha   90.00
_cell.angle_beta   90.00
_cell.angle_gamma   90.00
#
_symmetry.space_group_name_H-M   'P 1'
#
loop_
_entity.id
_entity.type
_entity.pdbx_description
1 polymer ?
#
loop_
_entity_poly.entity_id
_entity_poly.type
_entity_poly.pdbx_seq_one_letter_code
_entity_poly.pdbx_strand_id
1 'polypeptide(L)'
;MAKSDEKNGFEYLIVRPEKGRTVDLVRYMLWGDIRSGVSFLETSSDEYLSEQVQLAAHYPADHRWIIVVSILVRKIVAFFGKPMEYTGYAVEFILNLLSLNANLSGLIYNLFHGKVVIPQRGTDTFISTIGHLDSRIDLFSGHNLAEDMRNSDLGERGLKIELGNRFLMDLCMMASKLAYENAQVVRNVVFHHWKMHFVDFYNCWNDFHKEMSTQVFILCDKPRDASLILIGFRGTEPFDADDWITDFDFSWYEFPELGKVHMGFLEALGLGNREKAMTFQHHLQMKDTNSSESTKSIPSNTASDFKKQSSTGDRKVMPEMWEMSAYYTVKEKLKDLLKEHRNAKFVVTGHSLGGALAILFPTILVVHEEKEVMQRLLGVYTFGQPRVGNRQLGRFMEAHLDSPIPKYFRVVYCNDMVPRLPYDDRTFLYKHFGVCLYYNSCYIEQKMDEEPNPNFFGFRYLFLEYLNAVWELIRSITMGYKYGPEYEEGWFSILMRIMGLVLPGVSAHSPTDYVNSMRLGKERVVQMSSF
;
A
#
# COMPACT_ATOMS: atom_id res chain seq x y z
N MET A 1 21.51 -23.05 -41.75
CA MET A 1 21.31 -21.72 -41.13
C MET A 1 19.82 -21.41 -41.17
N ALA A 2 19.08 -21.98 -40.21
CA ALA A 2 17.70 -21.59 -39.95
C ALA A 2 17.77 -20.40 -38.99
N LYS A 3 17.06 -19.33 -39.33
CA LYS A 3 16.86 -18.18 -38.45
C LYS A 3 16.27 -18.70 -37.14
N SER A 4 16.94 -18.40 -36.03
CA SER A 4 16.35 -18.48 -34.70
C SER A 4 15.15 -17.55 -34.67
N ASP A 5 13.95 -18.11 -34.53
CA ASP A 5 12.79 -17.33 -34.12
C ASP A 5 13.16 -16.60 -32.82
N GLU A 6 13.08 -15.26 -32.84
CA GLU A 6 13.17 -14.44 -31.64
C GLU A 6 12.12 -14.95 -30.63
N LYS A 7 12.55 -15.39 -29.45
CA LYS A 7 11.68 -15.58 -28.28
C LYS A 7 11.10 -14.21 -27.88
N ASN A 8 10.08 -13.74 -28.59
CA ASN A 8 9.22 -12.64 -28.18
C ASN A 8 8.19 -13.21 -27.21
N GLY A 9 8.39 -13.04 -25.90
CA GLY A 9 7.35 -13.39 -24.94
C GLY A 9 7.78 -13.16 -23.50
N PHE A 10 7.26 -12.10 -22.89
CA PHE A 10 7.28 -11.90 -21.45
C PHE A 10 6.60 -13.11 -20.77
N GLU A 11 7.13 -13.54 -19.62
CA GLU A 11 6.54 -14.66 -18.87
C GLU A 11 5.52 -14.17 -17.83
N TYR A 12 4.49 -14.96 -17.57
CA TYR A 12 3.56 -14.69 -16.49
C TYR A 12 2.97 -15.97 -15.89
N LEU A 13 2.47 -15.81 -14.66
CA LEU A 13 1.63 -16.80 -13.98
C LEU A 13 0.42 -16.07 -13.39
N ILE A 14 -0.77 -16.49 -13.78
CA ILE A 14 -2.03 -15.96 -13.27
C ILE A 14 -2.74 -17.06 -12.50
N VAL A 15 -3.10 -16.76 -11.25
CA VAL A 15 -3.98 -17.59 -10.44
C VAL A 15 -5.43 -17.21 -10.76
N ARG A 16 -6.18 -18.16 -11.31
CA ARG A 16 -7.56 -18.06 -11.84
C ARG A 16 -8.54 -18.91 -11.01
N PRO A 17 -9.01 -18.43 -9.83
CA PRO A 17 -9.97 -19.15 -8.99
C PRO A 17 -11.25 -19.60 -9.72
N GLU A 18 -11.65 -18.86 -10.75
CA GLU A 18 -12.84 -19.05 -11.57
C GLU A 18 -12.74 -20.19 -12.58
N LYS A 19 -11.52 -20.58 -13.01
CA LYS A 19 -11.33 -21.65 -14.00
C LYS A 19 -11.50 -23.05 -13.42
N GLY A 20 -11.09 -23.27 -12.17
CA GLY A 20 -11.19 -24.58 -11.51
C GLY A 20 -12.47 -24.76 -10.67
N ARG A 21 -13.01 -25.98 -10.67
CA ARG A 21 -14.24 -26.31 -9.92
C ARG A 21 -13.92 -26.44 -8.43
N THR A 22 -14.91 -26.25 -7.56
CA THR A 22 -14.75 -26.48 -6.11
C THR A 22 -14.28 -27.90 -5.80
N VAL A 23 -14.72 -28.90 -6.59
CA VAL A 23 -14.26 -30.29 -6.48
C VAL A 23 -12.77 -30.43 -6.79
N ASP A 24 -12.25 -29.66 -7.75
CA ASP A 24 -10.83 -29.68 -8.12
C ASP A 24 -9.98 -29.11 -6.97
N LEU A 25 -10.46 -28.04 -6.31
CA LEU A 25 -9.80 -27.50 -5.12
C LEU A 25 -9.75 -28.53 -3.98
N VAL A 26 -10.86 -29.23 -3.71
CA VAL A 26 -10.92 -30.29 -2.70
C VAL A 26 -10.00 -31.45 -3.06
N ARG A 27 -9.95 -31.86 -4.33
CA ARG A 27 -9.07 -32.93 -4.80
C ARG A 27 -7.60 -32.59 -4.64
N TYR A 28 -7.24 -31.35 -5.00
CA TYR A 28 -5.89 -30.86 -4.83
C TYR A 28 -5.51 -30.73 -3.35
N MET A 29 -6.43 -30.25 -2.50
CA MET A 29 -6.22 -30.10 -1.06
C MET A 29 -6.08 -31.45 -0.35
N LEU A 30 -6.94 -32.44 -0.61
CA LEU A 30 -6.95 -33.70 0.14
C LEU A 30 -6.05 -34.77 -0.48
N TRP A 31 -6.11 -34.95 -1.80
CA TRP A 31 -5.43 -36.05 -2.50
C TRP A 31 -4.16 -35.64 -3.25
N GLY A 32 -3.86 -34.34 -3.35
CA GLY A 32 -2.67 -33.87 -4.03
C GLY A 32 -2.69 -34.07 -5.53
N ASP A 33 -3.89 -34.08 -6.11
CA ASP A 33 -4.05 -34.21 -7.55
C ASP A 33 -3.55 -32.96 -8.27
N ILE A 34 -2.30 -33.02 -8.74
CA ILE A 34 -1.61 -31.91 -9.41
C ILE A 34 -2.42 -31.38 -10.60
N ARG A 35 -3.13 -32.25 -11.33
CA ARG A 35 -3.97 -31.82 -12.47
C ARG A 35 -5.10 -30.90 -12.03
N SER A 36 -5.72 -31.21 -10.89
CA SER A 36 -6.73 -30.34 -10.29
C SER A 36 -6.13 -29.00 -9.83
N GLY A 37 -4.91 -28.99 -9.29
CA GLY A 37 -4.22 -27.74 -8.91
C GLY A 37 -3.86 -26.85 -10.10
N VAL A 38 -3.32 -27.43 -11.17
CA VAL A 38 -2.98 -26.76 -12.43
C VAL A 38 -4.21 -26.12 -13.10
N SER A 39 -5.41 -26.66 -12.88
CA SER A 39 -6.65 -26.09 -13.44
C SER A 39 -6.93 -24.64 -13.00
N PHE A 40 -6.29 -24.20 -11.92
CA PHE A 40 -6.39 -22.83 -11.40
C PHE A 40 -5.24 -21.92 -11.84
N LEU A 41 -4.28 -22.42 -12.63
CA LEU A 41 -3.11 -21.68 -13.06
C LEU A 41 -3.15 -21.45 -14.57
N GLU A 42 -2.81 -20.23 -14.98
CA GLU A 42 -2.65 -19.84 -16.36
C GLU A 42 -1.24 -19.27 -16.55
N THR A 43 -0.52 -19.72 -17.57
CA THR A 43 0.86 -19.30 -17.82
C THR A 43 1.11 -19.10 -19.31
N SER A 44 2.10 -18.27 -19.62
CA SER A 44 2.59 -18.01 -20.97
C SER A 44 3.47 -19.12 -21.54
N SER A 45 4.05 -20.01 -20.72
CA SER A 45 4.97 -21.07 -21.17
C SER A 45 4.65 -22.44 -20.57
N ASP A 46 4.60 -23.46 -21.44
CA ASP A 46 4.46 -24.87 -21.02
C ASP A 46 5.67 -25.35 -20.20
N GLU A 47 6.83 -24.72 -20.41
CA GLU A 47 8.07 -24.98 -19.67
C GLU A 47 7.90 -24.61 -18.18
N TYR A 48 7.34 -23.44 -17.88
CA TYR A 48 7.08 -23.03 -16.50
C TYR A 48 5.99 -23.89 -15.84
N LEU A 49 4.97 -24.30 -16.60
CA LEU A 49 3.97 -25.23 -16.09
C LEU A 49 4.62 -26.56 -15.67
N SER A 50 5.58 -27.05 -16.47
CA SER A 50 6.33 -28.27 -16.15
C SER A 50 7.21 -28.12 -14.89
N GLU A 51 7.82 -26.95 -14.70
CA GLU A 51 8.59 -26.62 -13.51
C GLU A 51 7.71 -26.59 -12.25
N GLN A 52 6.52 -25.98 -12.34
CA GLN A 52 5.53 -25.96 -11.25
C GLN A 52 5.04 -27.36 -10.89
N VAL A 53 4.79 -28.21 -11.90
CA VAL A 53 4.45 -29.63 -11.68
C VAL A 53 5.58 -30.38 -10.98
N GLN A 54 6.84 -30.13 -11.35
CA GLN A 54 8.00 -30.73 -10.69
C GLN A 54 8.18 -30.23 -9.25
N LEU A 55 7.98 -28.94 -9.00
CA LEU A 55 7.98 -28.35 -7.66
C LEU A 55 6.88 -28.95 -6.78
N ALA A 56 5.66 -29.09 -7.32
CA ALA A 56 4.55 -29.74 -6.63
C ALA A 56 4.87 -31.20 -6.25
N ALA A 57 5.63 -31.91 -7.08
CA ALA A 57 6.07 -33.28 -6.80
C ALA A 57 7.17 -33.34 -5.73
N HIS A 58 8.08 -32.35 -5.68
CA HIS A 58 9.23 -32.36 -4.77
C HIS A 58 8.93 -31.74 -3.39
N TYR A 59 8.02 -30.75 -3.33
CA TYR A 59 7.60 -30.06 -2.09
C TYR A 59 6.07 -30.00 -1.96
N PRO A 60 5.38 -31.15 -1.85
CA PRO A 60 3.93 -31.22 -2.01
C PRO A 60 3.14 -30.47 -0.94
N ALA A 61 3.55 -30.52 0.33
CA ALA A 61 2.76 -29.94 1.43
C ALA A 61 2.71 -28.41 1.37
N ASP A 62 3.86 -27.75 1.22
CA ASP A 62 3.96 -26.29 1.19
C ASP A 62 3.34 -25.73 -0.08
N HIS A 63 3.71 -26.27 -1.26
CA HIS A 63 3.21 -25.80 -2.55
C HIS A 63 1.66 -25.90 -2.65
N ARG A 64 1.07 -27.01 -2.16
CA ARG A 64 -0.39 -27.22 -2.18
C ARG A 64 -1.12 -26.26 -1.26
N TRP A 65 -0.65 -26.09 -0.02
CA TRP A 65 -1.34 -25.27 0.97
C TRP A 65 -1.48 -23.81 0.51
N ILE A 66 -0.41 -23.28 -0.07
CA ILE A 66 -0.32 -21.87 -0.48
C ILE A 66 -1.33 -21.54 -1.59
N ILE A 67 -1.34 -22.35 -2.65
CA ILE A 67 -2.30 -22.20 -3.76
C ILE A 67 -3.74 -22.37 -3.25
N VAL A 68 -3.97 -23.36 -2.38
CA VAL A 68 -5.30 -23.60 -1.79
C VAL A 68 -5.77 -22.39 -0.97
N VAL A 69 -4.92 -21.83 -0.11
CA VAL A 69 -5.26 -20.66 0.73
C VAL A 69 -5.57 -19.45 -0.14
N SER A 70 -4.72 -19.12 -1.12
CA SER A 70 -4.96 -17.99 -2.04
C SER A 70 -6.31 -18.14 -2.76
N ILE A 71 -6.61 -19.32 -3.32
CA ILE A 71 -7.88 -19.58 -4.03
C ILE A 71 -9.07 -19.54 -3.06
N LEU A 72 -8.96 -20.16 -1.89
CA LEU A 72 -10.04 -20.25 -0.91
C LEU A 72 -10.42 -18.87 -0.38
N VAL A 73 -9.43 -18.07 0.03
CA VAL A 73 -9.65 -16.70 0.52
C VAL A 73 -10.29 -15.86 -0.57
N ARG A 74 -9.77 -15.88 -1.80
CA ARG A 74 -10.35 -15.12 -2.93
C ARG A 74 -11.78 -15.54 -3.24
N LYS A 75 -12.10 -16.84 -3.19
CA LYS A 75 -13.49 -17.32 -3.37
C LYS A 75 -14.42 -16.85 -2.25
N ILE A 76 -13.96 -16.86 -0.99
CA ILE A 76 -14.73 -16.39 0.16
C ILE A 76 -14.97 -14.88 0.06
N VAL A 77 -13.92 -14.09 -0.17
CA VAL A 77 -14.01 -12.63 -0.29
C VAL A 77 -14.91 -12.23 -1.47
N ALA A 78 -14.74 -12.84 -2.64
CA ALA A 78 -15.60 -12.59 -3.79
C ALA A 78 -17.09 -12.93 -3.51
N PHE A 79 -17.35 -14.02 -2.80
CA PHE A 79 -18.72 -14.39 -2.41
C PHE A 79 -19.36 -13.36 -1.46
N PHE A 80 -18.58 -12.79 -0.53
CA PHE A 80 -19.04 -11.78 0.41
C PHE A 80 -18.86 -10.35 -0.08
N GLY A 81 -18.42 -10.10 -1.31
CA GLY A 81 -18.00 -8.78 -1.75
C GLY A 81 -19.07 -7.69 -1.59
N LYS A 82 -20.26 -7.89 -2.16
CA LYS A 82 -21.38 -6.93 -2.01
C LYS A 82 -21.87 -6.81 -0.56
N PRO A 83 -22.10 -7.92 0.19
CA PRO A 83 -22.40 -7.82 1.63
C PRO A 83 -21.36 -7.03 2.44
N MET A 84 -20.07 -7.20 2.12
CA MET A 84 -18.97 -6.52 2.80
C MET A 84 -18.99 -5.02 2.51
N GLU A 85 -19.18 -4.62 1.25
CA GLU A 85 -19.32 -3.22 0.83
C GLU A 85 -20.48 -2.51 1.58
N TYR A 86 -21.67 -3.13 1.61
CA TYR A 86 -22.82 -2.58 2.35
C TYR A 86 -22.56 -2.50 3.86
N THR A 87 -21.85 -3.49 4.42
CA THR A 87 -21.45 -3.47 5.83
C THR A 87 -20.50 -2.31 6.09
N GLY A 88 -19.53 -2.06 5.21
CA GLY A 88 -18.64 -0.91 5.29
C GLY A 88 -19.41 0.41 5.28
N TYR A 89 -20.37 0.57 4.35
CA TYR A 89 -21.19 1.78 4.33
C TYR A 89 -21.98 2.01 5.62
N ALA A 90 -22.51 0.93 6.22
CA ALA A 90 -23.25 1.01 7.47
C ALA A 90 -22.32 1.32 8.66
N VAL A 91 -21.19 0.62 8.77
CA VAL A 91 -20.21 0.80 9.85
C VAL A 91 -19.68 2.23 9.83
N GLU A 92 -19.19 2.73 8.70
CA GLU A 92 -18.70 4.10 8.60
C GLU A 92 -19.75 5.15 8.95
N PHE A 93 -20.99 4.96 8.49
CA PHE A 93 -22.08 5.87 8.81
C PHE A 93 -22.36 5.87 10.32
N ILE A 94 -22.40 4.69 10.97
CA ILE A 94 -22.61 4.56 12.42
C ILE A 94 -21.45 5.20 13.19
N LEU A 95 -20.20 4.95 12.79
CA LEU A 95 -19.02 5.53 13.44
C LEU A 95 -19.05 7.06 13.37
N ASN A 96 -19.33 7.63 12.19
CA ASN A 96 -19.43 9.09 12.04
C ASN A 96 -20.66 9.66 12.78
N LEU A 97 -21.80 8.96 12.78
CA LEU A 97 -22.99 9.39 13.52
C LEU A 97 -22.71 9.47 15.02
N LEU A 98 -22.00 8.48 15.58
CA LEU A 98 -21.61 8.47 16.99
C LEU A 98 -20.59 9.57 17.28
N SER A 99 -19.58 9.74 16.43
CA SER A 99 -18.52 10.74 16.60
C SER A 99 -19.06 12.18 16.58
N LEU A 100 -19.91 12.53 15.60
CA LEU A 100 -20.51 13.86 15.49
C LEU A 100 -21.53 14.19 16.59
N ASN A 101 -22.00 13.17 17.33
CA ASN A 101 -22.93 13.32 18.44
C ASN A 101 -22.29 12.91 19.78
N ALA A 102 -20.96 13.11 19.92
CA ALA A 102 -20.11 12.77 21.06
C ALA A 102 -19.92 11.27 21.31
N ASN A 103 -20.99 10.49 21.46
CA ASN A 103 -21.01 9.02 21.55
C ASN A 103 -22.47 8.53 21.56
N LEU A 104 -22.72 7.26 21.91
CA LEU A 104 -24.08 6.70 21.97
C LEU A 104 -24.99 7.46 22.94
N SER A 105 -24.48 7.86 24.12
CA SER A 105 -25.27 8.62 25.09
C SER A 105 -25.57 10.04 24.60
N GLY A 106 -24.60 10.69 23.96
CA GLY A 106 -24.78 12.00 23.33
C GLY A 106 -25.76 11.96 22.15
N LEU A 107 -25.74 10.89 21.35
CA LEU A 107 -26.70 10.66 20.28
C LEU A 107 -28.13 10.53 20.81
N ILE A 108 -28.33 9.73 21.87
CA ILE A 108 -29.64 9.59 22.52
C ILE A 108 -30.11 10.95 23.07
N TYR A 109 -29.21 11.69 23.73
CA TYR A 109 -29.52 13.04 24.22
C TYR A 109 -29.93 13.99 23.08
N ASN A 110 -29.16 14.04 21.99
CA ASN A 110 -29.46 14.88 20.84
C ASN A 110 -30.75 14.47 20.13
N LEU A 111 -31.08 13.17 20.12
CA LEU A 111 -32.33 12.65 19.58
C LEU A 111 -33.54 13.20 20.34
N PHE A 112 -33.53 13.17 21.67
CA PHE A 112 -34.61 13.74 22.48
C PHE A 112 -34.74 15.26 22.37
N HIS A 113 -33.66 15.96 21.99
CA HIS A 113 -33.65 17.42 21.83
C HIS A 113 -33.80 17.90 20.39
N GLY A 114 -33.95 17.00 19.41
CA GLY A 114 -34.04 17.35 17.99
C GLY A 114 -32.76 17.99 17.41
N LYS A 115 -31.59 17.70 18.00
CA LYS A 115 -30.28 18.28 17.65
C LYS A 115 -29.32 17.26 17.03
N VAL A 116 -29.82 16.15 16.49
CA VAL A 116 -28.97 15.09 15.90
C VAL A 116 -28.24 15.65 14.68
N VAL A 117 -26.92 15.55 14.70
CA VAL A 117 -26.07 15.85 13.54
C VAL A 117 -25.98 14.60 12.68
N ILE A 118 -26.51 14.65 11.47
CA ILE A 118 -26.47 13.52 10.52
C ILE A 118 -25.18 13.63 9.69
N PRO A 119 -24.32 12.60 9.68
CA PRO A 119 -23.07 12.63 8.94
C PRO A 119 -23.32 12.63 7.42
N GLN A 120 -22.55 13.45 6.69
CA GLN A 120 -22.63 13.56 5.23
C GLN A 120 -21.33 13.12 4.58
N ARG A 121 -21.40 12.07 3.74
CA ARG A 121 -20.23 11.54 3.01
C ARG A 121 -19.59 12.61 2.13
N GLY A 122 -18.26 12.61 2.07
CA GLY A 122 -17.47 13.55 1.26
C GLY A 122 -17.29 14.94 1.88
N THR A 123 -17.75 15.16 3.12
CA THR A 123 -17.45 16.38 3.88
C THR A 123 -16.15 16.23 4.66
N ASP A 124 -15.60 17.35 5.14
CA ASP A 124 -14.40 17.44 6.00
C ASP A 124 -14.62 16.88 7.42
N THR A 125 -15.86 16.53 7.77
CA THR A 125 -16.22 15.94 9.07
C THR A 125 -16.58 14.46 8.98
N PHE A 126 -16.63 13.89 7.77
CA PHE A 126 -16.88 12.46 7.56
C PHE A 126 -15.56 11.73 7.35
N ILE A 127 -15.10 11.02 8.37
CA ILE A 127 -13.82 10.30 8.33
C ILE A 127 -14.01 8.80 8.04
N SER A 128 -12.98 8.19 7.49
CA SER A 128 -12.95 6.76 7.14
C SER A 128 -12.96 5.87 8.38
N THR A 129 -13.23 4.57 8.18
CA THR A 129 -13.04 3.56 9.23
C THR A 129 -11.63 3.60 9.83
N ILE A 130 -10.60 3.87 9.00
CA ILE A 130 -9.20 3.98 9.46
C ILE A 130 -9.01 5.21 10.36
N GLY A 131 -9.62 6.34 10.03
CA GLY A 131 -9.63 7.53 10.87
C GLY A 131 -10.27 7.30 12.24
N HIS A 132 -11.25 6.40 12.33
CA HIS A 132 -11.86 5.98 13.61
C HIS A 132 -11.01 4.98 14.41
N LEU A 133 -10.04 4.29 13.79
CA LEU A 133 -9.07 3.45 14.51
C LEU A 133 -7.98 4.28 15.19
N ASP A 134 -7.59 5.40 14.57
CA ASP A 134 -6.61 6.33 15.10
C ASP A 134 -6.98 7.77 14.75
N SER A 135 -7.56 8.48 15.73
CA SER A 135 -8.05 9.85 15.56
C SER A 135 -6.95 10.92 15.58
N ARG A 136 -5.67 10.55 15.79
CA ARG A 136 -4.57 11.52 15.86
C ARG A 136 -4.33 12.13 14.49
N ILE A 137 -4.10 13.43 14.43
CA ILE A 137 -3.77 14.14 13.19
C ILE A 137 -2.57 15.07 13.36
N ASP A 138 -2.08 15.22 14.59
CA ASP A 138 -0.86 15.96 14.89
C ASP A 138 0.36 15.26 14.28
N LEU A 139 1.37 16.03 13.88
CA LEU A 139 2.68 15.49 13.52
C LEU A 139 3.56 15.44 14.78
N PHE A 140 4.49 14.48 14.81
CA PHE A 140 5.42 14.33 15.91
C PHE A 140 6.22 15.62 16.12
N SER A 141 6.07 16.22 17.30
CA SER A 141 6.69 17.51 17.65
C SER A 141 8.15 17.33 18.05
N GLY A 142 9.02 17.14 17.06
CA GLY A 142 10.46 17.09 17.25
C GLY A 142 11.19 17.70 16.06
N HIS A 143 11.69 18.93 16.22
CA HIS A 143 12.54 19.69 15.28
C HIS A 143 11.91 20.14 13.94
N ASN A 144 12.30 21.34 13.48
CA ASN A 144 11.85 21.92 12.22
C ASN A 144 12.47 21.17 11.03
N LEU A 145 11.68 20.35 10.32
CA LEU A 145 12.10 19.68 9.08
C LEU A 145 12.76 20.64 8.06
N ALA A 146 12.25 21.87 7.98
CA ALA A 146 12.79 22.89 7.07
C ALA A 146 14.20 23.39 7.46
N GLU A 147 14.58 23.33 8.75
CA GLU A 147 15.93 23.71 9.20
C GLU A 147 16.94 22.60 8.92
N ASP A 148 16.56 21.34 9.10
CA ASP A 148 17.44 20.19 8.79
C ASP A 148 17.70 20.06 7.29
N MET A 149 16.68 20.27 6.45
CA MET A 149 16.86 20.27 4.99
C MET A 149 17.73 21.44 4.51
N ARG A 150 17.62 22.62 5.11
CA ARG A 150 18.47 23.79 4.79
C ARG A 150 19.91 23.63 5.24
N ASN A 151 20.15 23.00 6.39
CA ASN A 151 21.49 22.77 6.91
C ASN A 151 22.24 21.66 6.15
N SER A 152 21.54 20.84 5.35
CA SER A 152 22.15 19.81 4.50
C SER A 152 22.85 20.34 3.24
N ASP A 153 22.70 21.63 2.91
CA ASP A 153 23.40 22.29 1.79
C ASP A 153 24.85 22.73 2.14
N LEU A 154 25.31 22.52 3.38
CA LEU A 154 26.68 22.83 3.82
C LEU A 154 27.57 21.58 3.83
N GLY A 155 28.01 21.18 2.62
CA GLY A 155 29.32 20.56 2.34
C GLY A 155 29.65 19.18 2.93
N GLU A 156 29.87 18.19 2.05
CA GLU A 156 30.75 16.99 2.13
C GLU A 156 30.89 16.15 3.42
N ARG A 157 30.24 16.52 4.51
CA ARG A 157 29.85 15.61 5.59
C ARG A 157 28.44 15.19 5.24
N GLY A 158 28.38 14.21 4.35
CA GLY A 158 27.15 13.55 3.95
C GLY A 158 26.27 13.40 5.18
N LEU A 159 25.01 13.82 5.04
CA LEU A 159 23.94 13.60 6.01
C LEU A 159 24.27 12.27 6.69
N LYS A 160 24.71 12.31 7.95
CA LYS A 160 24.66 11.11 8.78
C LYS A 160 23.17 10.88 8.89
N ILE A 161 22.65 10.16 7.91
CA ILE A 161 21.39 9.48 7.96
C ILE A 161 21.61 8.49 9.08
N GLU A 162 21.40 8.97 10.30
CA GLU A 162 20.83 8.14 11.34
C GLU A 162 19.53 7.62 10.75
N LEU A 163 19.65 6.51 10.03
CA LEU A 163 18.73 5.41 9.71
C LEU A 163 17.19 5.58 9.75
N GLY A 164 16.66 6.80 9.80
CA GLY A 164 15.25 7.09 10.01
C GLY A 164 15.09 8.42 10.74
N ASN A 165 15.11 9.54 9.99
CA ASN A 165 14.60 10.81 10.52
C ASN A 165 13.16 10.55 10.98
N ARG A 166 12.98 10.35 12.28
CA ARG A 166 11.70 9.91 12.88
C ARG A 166 10.59 10.88 12.58
N PHE A 167 10.90 12.16 12.40
CA PHE A 167 9.95 13.16 11.96
C PHE A 167 9.48 12.88 10.52
N LEU A 168 10.40 12.65 9.58
CA LEU A 168 10.02 12.31 8.20
C LEU A 168 9.25 10.99 8.13
N MET A 169 9.65 9.98 8.92
CA MET A 169 8.90 8.72 9.02
C MET A 169 7.51 8.92 9.63
N ASP A 170 7.37 9.74 10.67
CA ASP A 170 6.06 10.10 11.24
C ASP A 170 5.20 10.85 10.21
N LEU A 171 5.75 11.84 9.49
CA LEU A 171 5.06 12.52 8.40
C LEU A 171 4.59 11.53 7.32
N CYS A 172 5.45 10.59 6.92
CA CYS A 172 5.11 9.56 5.95
C CYS A 172 4.02 8.61 6.48
N MET A 173 4.10 8.20 7.74
CA MET A 173 3.08 7.35 8.36
C MET A 173 1.74 8.07 8.48
N MET A 174 1.75 9.32 8.95
CA MET A 174 0.55 10.15 9.09
C MET A 174 -0.07 10.45 7.72
N ALA A 175 0.74 10.68 6.69
CA ALA A 175 0.26 10.81 5.32
C ALA A 175 -0.31 9.49 4.77
N SER A 176 0.33 8.35 5.04
CA SER A 176 -0.17 7.03 4.63
C SER A 176 -1.52 6.70 5.27
N LYS A 177 -1.71 7.12 6.54
CA LYS A 177 -2.99 7.03 7.23
C LYS A 177 -4.03 7.99 6.65
N LEU A 178 -3.62 9.24 6.38
CA LEU A 178 -4.51 10.26 5.83
C LEU A 178 -4.98 9.93 4.40
N ALA A 179 -4.23 9.11 3.66
CA ALA A 179 -4.60 8.68 2.31
C ALA A 179 -5.93 7.90 2.23
N TYR A 180 -6.40 7.32 3.35
CA TYR A 180 -7.70 6.66 3.47
C TYR A 180 -8.87 7.64 3.57
N GLU A 181 -8.59 8.91 3.86
CA GLU A 181 -9.62 9.92 4.05
C GLU A 181 -10.08 10.54 2.73
N ASN A 182 -11.30 11.08 2.72
CA ASN A 182 -11.80 11.79 1.55
C ASN A 182 -11.05 13.12 1.32
N ALA A 183 -11.07 13.61 0.08
CA ALA A 183 -10.32 14.79 -0.34
C ALA A 183 -10.51 16.04 0.55
N GLN A 184 -11.70 16.26 1.12
CA GLN A 184 -11.93 17.42 1.99
C GLN A 184 -11.28 17.26 3.36
N VAL A 185 -11.32 16.07 3.94
CA VAL A 185 -10.59 15.76 5.19
C VAL A 185 -9.09 15.89 4.97
N VAL A 186 -8.56 15.31 3.88
CA VAL A 186 -7.13 15.42 3.53
C VAL A 186 -6.73 16.89 3.41
N ARG A 187 -7.48 17.68 2.63
CA ARG A 187 -7.23 19.12 2.47
C ARG A 187 -7.27 19.86 3.79
N ASN A 188 -8.27 19.59 4.63
CA ASN A 188 -8.42 20.22 5.94
C ASN A 188 -7.21 19.93 6.84
N VAL A 189 -6.82 18.66 6.97
CA VAL A 189 -5.68 18.25 7.80
C VAL A 189 -4.37 18.86 7.27
N VAL A 190 -4.06 18.73 5.98
CA VAL A 190 -2.81 19.24 5.41
C VAL A 190 -2.71 20.77 5.53
N PHE A 191 -3.78 21.49 5.19
CA PHE A 191 -3.75 22.95 5.16
C PHE A 191 -3.92 23.57 6.55
N HIS A 192 -4.95 23.16 7.30
CA HIS A 192 -5.29 23.79 8.57
C HIS A 192 -4.49 23.21 9.75
N HIS A 193 -4.16 21.92 9.76
CA HIS A 193 -3.46 21.30 10.89
C HIS A 193 -1.95 21.23 10.66
N TRP A 194 -1.50 20.69 9.53
CA TRP A 194 -0.06 20.54 9.26
C TRP A 194 0.60 21.83 8.75
N LYS A 195 -0.21 22.83 8.37
CA LYS A 195 0.27 24.10 7.78
C LYS A 195 1.13 23.88 6.53
N MET A 196 0.82 22.84 5.77
CA MET A 196 1.47 22.48 4.52
C MET A 196 0.59 22.84 3.32
N HIS A 197 1.15 22.77 2.12
CA HIS A 197 0.42 23.02 0.89
C HIS A 197 -0.19 21.73 0.35
N PHE A 198 -1.51 21.61 0.44
CA PHE A 198 -2.25 20.57 -0.27
C PHE A 198 -2.24 20.88 -1.78
N VAL A 199 -1.67 19.97 -2.57
CA VAL A 199 -1.59 20.12 -4.03
C VAL A 199 -2.90 19.65 -4.65
N ASP A 200 -3.21 18.35 -4.51
CA ASP A 200 -4.44 17.77 -5.02
C ASP A 200 -4.68 16.34 -4.50
N PHE A 201 -5.89 15.84 -4.72
CA PHE A 201 -6.31 14.46 -4.47
C PHE A 201 -6.81 13.84 -5.76
N TYR A 202 -6.25 12.69 -6.13
CA TYR A 202 -6.53 12.00 -7.37
C TYR A 202 -7.25 10.69 -7.08
N ASN A 203 -8.40 10.51 -7.72
CA ASN A 203 -8.95 9.18 -7.99
C ASN A 203 -8.48 8.81 -9.40
N CYS A 204 -7.86 7.64 -9.55
CA CYS A 204 -7.23 7.21 -10.79
C CYS A 204 -7.89 5.94 -11.34
N TRP A 205 -7.86 5.79 -12.66
CA TRP A 205 -8.47 4.68 -13.37
C TRP A 205 -7.70 3.37 -13.19
N ASN A 206 -8.41 2.31 -12.82
CA ASN A 206 -7.92 0.93 -12.83
C ASN A 206 -8.59 0.17 -13.99
N ASP A 207 -7.81 -0.23 -14.99
CA ASP A 207 -8.34 -0.89 -16.18
C ASP A 207 -8.83 -2.33 -15.92
N PHE A 208 -8.33 -3.00 -14.88
CA PHE A 208 -8.79 -4.34 -14.55
C PHE A 208 -10.19 -4.29 -13.89
N HIS A 209 -10.40 -3.43 -12.89
CA HIS A 209 -11.69 -3.29 -12.21
C HIS A 209 -12.71 -2.42 -12.96
N LYS A 210 -12.26 -1.65 -13.97
CA LYS A 210 -13.10 -0.72 -14.74
C LYS A 210 -13.75 0.38 -13.90
N GLU A 211 -13.00 0.91 -12.94
CA GLU A 211 -13.44 1.95 -12.02
C GLU A 211 -12.28 2.86 -11.57
N MET A 212 -12.63 3.91 -10.81
CA MET A 212 -11.68 4.89 -10.27
C MET A 212 -11.27 4.50 -8.84
N SER A 213 -10.58 3.38 -8.69
CA SER A 213 -10.29 2.77 -7.37
C SER A 213 -8.95 3.18 -6.76
N THR A 214 -7.96 3.57 -7.56
CA THR A 214 -6.64 3.92 -7.01
C THR A 214 -6.61 5.37 -6.55
N GLN A 215 -6.43 5.59 -5.25
CA GLN A 215 -6.40 6.92 -4.65
C GLN A 215 -5.00 7.34 -4.24
N VAL A 216 -4.65 8.58 -4.55
CA VAL A 216 -3.36 9.18 -4.22
C VAL A 216 -3.54 10.67 -3.99
N PHE A 217 -2.84 11.22 -3.00
CA PHE A 217 -2.78 12.67 -2.82
C PHE A 217 -1.34 13.15 -2.79
N ILE A 218 -1.17 14.42 -3.15
CA ILE A 218 0.15 15.08 -3.18
C ILE A 218 0.09 16.33 -2.31
N LEU A 219 1.14 16.54 -1.52
CA LEU A 219 1.35 17.78 -0.77
C LEU A 219 2.78 18.29 -0.96
N CYS A 220 2.97 19.58 -0.70
CA CYS A 220 4.27 20.21 -0.58
C CYS A 220 4.43 20.81 0.82
N ASP A 221 5.66 20.95 1.31
CA ASP A 221 5.91 21.68 2.56
C ASP A 221 5.45 23.15 2.46
N LYS A 222 5.54 23.74 1.26
CA LYS A 222 5.18 25.14 0.97
C LYS A 222 4.53 25.29 -0.42
N PRO A 223 3.74 26.33 -0.65
CA PRO A 223 3.12 26.59 -1.96
C PRO A 223 4.09 27.17 -3.01
N ARG A 224 5.23 27.74 -2.60
CA ARG A 224 6.26 28.29 -3.49
C ARG A 224 7.62 27.90 -2.95
N ASP A 225 8.56 27.63 -3.86
CA ASP A 225 9.93 27.20 -3.53
C ASP A 225 9.96 26.06 -2.49
N ALA A 226 9.08 25.08 -2.69
CA ALA A 226 9.00 23.91 -1.82
C ALA A 226 10.35 23.18 -1.76
N SER A 227 10.65 22.63 -0.60
CA SER A 227 11.82 21.77 -0.38
C SER A 227 11.43 20.29 -0.38
N LEU A 228 10.16 19.97 -0.08
CA LEU A 228 9.63 18.62 -0.03
C LEU A 228 8.31 18.52 -0.80
N ILE A 229 8.20 17.50 -1.64
CA ILE A 229 6.94 16.99 -2.21
C ILE A 229 6.70 15.62 -1.59
N LEU A 230 5.50 15.35 -1.08
CA LEU A 230 5.11 14.04 -0.56
C LEU A 230 3.97 13.48 -1.41
N ILE A 231 4.09 12.22 -1.79
CA ILE A 231 3.09 11.45 -2.53
C ILE A 231 2.61 10.32 -1.62
N GLY A 232 1.33 10.34 -1.25
CA GLY A 232 0.70 9.33 -0.38
C GLY A 232 -0.30 8.48 -1.14
N PHE A 233 0.00 7.20 -1.33
CA PHE A 233 -0.93 6.22 -1.90
C PHE A 233 -1.82 5.60 -0.82
N ARG A 234 -3.12 5.49 -1.10
CA ARG A 234 -4.06 4.76 -0.25
C ARG A 234 -3.78 3.26 -0.32
N GLY A 235 -3.98 2.56 0.79
CA GLY A 235 -4.04 1.10 0.82
C GLY A 235 -5.46 0.54 0.79
N THR A 236 -5.56 -0.72 1.23
CA THR A 236 -6.81 -1.50 1.26
C THR A 236 -7.82 -0.97 2.25
N GLU A 237 -9.04 -0.67 1.80
CA GLU A 237 -10.16 -0.39 2.72
C GLU A 237 -10.63 -1.70 3.40
N PRO A 238 -10.91 -1.70 4.72
CA PRO A 238 -11.28 -2.93 5.44
C PRO A 238 -12.49 -3.67 4.85
N PHE A 239 -13.38 -2.95 4.17
CA PHE A 239 -14.62 -3.47 3.60
C PHE A 239 -14.63 -3.48 2.05
N ASP A 240 -13.46 -3.31 1.41
CA ASP A 240 -13.30 -3.40 -0.04
C ASP A 240 -12.78 -4.78 -0.46
N ALA A 241 -13.65 -5.56 -1.11
CA ALA A 241 -13.34 -6.94 -1.48
C ALA A 241 -12.28 -7.03 -2.57
N ASP A 242 -12.21 -6.05 -3.45
CA ASP A 242 -11.30 -6.07 -4.59
C ASP A 242 -9.88 -5.71 -4.15
N ASP A 243 -9.75 -4.79 -3.19
CA ASP A 243 -8.48 -4.53 -2.50
C ASP A 243 -7.95 -5.80 -1.79
N TRP A 244 -8.80 -6.49 -1.01
CA TRP A 244 -8.42 -7.75 -0.36
C TRP A 244 -8.07 -8.86 -1.35
N ILE A 245 -8.82 -8.99 -2.45
CA ILE A 245 -8.50 -9.99 -3.49
C ILE A 245 -7.12 -9.72 -4.09
N THR A 246 -6.76 -8.45 -4.27
CA THR A 246 -5.45 -8.02 -4.77
C THR A 246 -4.32 -8.45 -3.83
N ASP A 247 -4.49 -8.27 -2.51
CA ASP A 247 -3.48 -8.64 -1.52
C ASP A 247 -3.24 -10.17 -1.43
N PHE A 248 -4.26 -10.98 -1.76
CA PHE A 248 -4.18 -12.45 -1.76
C PHE A 248 -3.95 -13.04 -3.17
N ASP A 249 -3.70 -12.21 -4.17
CA ASP A 249 -3.46 -12.64 -5.54
C ASP A 249 -1.99 -12.92 -5.82
N PHE A 250 -1.59 -14.18 -5.88
CA PHE A 250 -0.18 -14.51 -6.06
C PHE A 250 0.28 -14.50 -7.52
N SER A 251 -0.52 -13.93 -8.42
CA SER A 251 -0.20 -13.77 -9.83
C SER A 251 0.98 -12.80 -10.03
N TRP A 252 1.89 -13.13 -10.94
CA TRP A 252 3.04 -12.30 -11.27
C TRP A 252 3.24 -12.18 -12.77
N TYR A 253 3.88 -11.09 -13.17
CA TYR A 253 4.34 -10.83 -14.52
C TYR A 253 5.85 -10.59 -14.52
N GLU A 254 6.58 -11.20 -15.46
CA GLU A 254 8.02 -11.06 -15.58
C GLU A 254 8.39 -10.00 -16.61
N PHE A 255 9.16 -9.03 -16.15
CA PHE A 255 9.79 -8.03 -16.98
C PHE A 255 11.24 -8.47 -17.25
N PRO A 256 11.68 -8.56 -18.52
CA PRO A 256 13.06 -8.88 -18.87
C PRO A 256 14.03 -7.97 -18.12
N GLU A 257 15.08 -8.57 -17.57
CA GLU A 257 16.15 -7.91 -16.78
C GLU A 257 15.71 -7.37 -15.40
N LEU A 258 14.47 -6.90 -15.26
CA LEU A 258 13.91 -6.40 -14.00
C LEU A 258 13.49 -7.55 -13.05
N GLY A 259 12.90 -8.63 -13.56
CA GLY A 259 12.41 -9.76 -12.77
C GLY A 259 10.88 -9.83 -12.66
N LYS A 260 10.40 -10.62 -11.71
CA LYS A 260 8.96 -10.92 -11.52
C LYS A 260 8.34 -9.90 -10.58
N VAL A 261 7.21 -9.34 -10.98
CA VAL A 261 6.46 -8.31 -10.25
C VAL A 261 5.02 -8.76 -10.04
N HIS A 262 4.45 -8.42 -8.89
CA HIS A 262 3.07 -8.74 -8.55
C HIS A 262 2.07 -8.11 -9.53
N MET A 263 1.23 -8.93 -10.13
CA MET A 263 0.35 -8.50 -11.23
C MET A 263 -0.76 -7.55 -10.74
N GLY A 264 -1.41 -7.89 -9.63
CA GLY A 264 -2.45 -7.03 -9.03
C GLY A 264 -1.96 -5.62 -8.68
N PHE A 265 -0.74 -5.48 -8.14
CA PHE A 265 -0.20 -4.15 -7.84
C PHE A 265 0.16 -3.33 -9.09
N LEU A 266 0.56 -3.98 -10.19
CA LEU A 266 0.74 -3.31 -11.48
C LEU A 266 -0.60 -2.81 -12.05
N GLU A 267 -1.67 -3.58 -11.92
CA GLU A 267 -3.02 -3.19 -12.32
C GLU A 267 -3.53 -2.01 -11.49
N ALA A 268 -3.33 -2.05 -10.16
CA ALA A 268 -3.67 -0.97 -9.26
C ALA A 268 -2.88 0.32 -9.56
N LEU A 269 -1.59 0.20 -9.93
CA LEU A 269 -0.81 1.36 -10.39
C LEU A 269 -1.23 1.84 -11.80
N GLY A 270 -2.03 1.04 -12.51
CA GLY A 270 -2.60 1.39 -13.80
C GLY A 270 -1.69 1.09 -14.99
N LEU A 271 -0.93 -0.01 -14.90
CA LEU A 271 0.11 -0.40 -15.86
C LEU A 271 -0.21 -1.69 -16.61
N GLY A 272 -1.49 -2.05 -16.73
CA GLY A 272 -1.94 -3.17 -17.53
C GLY A 272 -3.22 -3.82 -17.02
N ASN A 273 -3.57 -4.94 -17.64
CA ASN A 273 -4.76 -5.71 -17.35
C ASN A 273 -4.50 -7.20 -17.63
N ARG A 274 -4.70 -8.08 -16.65
CA ARG A 274 -4.49 -9.53 -16.77
C ARG A 274 -5.35 -10.22 -17.82
N GLU A 275 -6.52 -9.68 -18.16
CA GLU A 275 -7.34 -10.18 -19.27
C GLU A 275 -6.67 -9.97 -20.63
N LYS A 276 -5.74 -9.00 -20.70
CA LYS A 276 -4.94 -8.69 -21.88
C LYS A 276 -3.49 -8.50 -21.46
N ALA A 277 -2.81 -9.59 -21.08
CA ALA A 277 -1.44 -9.55 -20.56
C ALA A 277 -0.41 -8.80 -21.45
N MET A 278 -0.67 -8.64 -22.74
CA MET A 278 0.14 -7.80 -23.64
C MET A 278 0.12 -6.30 -23.29
N THR A 279 -0.88 -5.84 -22.53
CA THR A 279 -0.98 -4.43 -22.10
C THR A 279 0.15 -4.04 -21.13
N PHE A 280 0.61 -4.96 -20.29
CA PHE A 280 1.76 -4.70 -19.41
C PHE A 280 3.01 -4.39 -20.23
N GLN A 281 3.27 -5.17 -21.28
CA GLN A 281 4.37 -4.92 -22.20
C GLN A 281 4.27 -3.54 -22.87
N HIS A 282 3.07 -3.16 -23.33
CA HIS A 282 2.86 -1.85 -23.95
C HIS A 282 3.23 -0.69 -23.00
N HIS A 283 2.80 -0.76 -21.74
CA HIS A 283 3.10 0.28 -20.76
C HIS A 283 4.58 0.37 -20.37
N LEU A 284 5.32 -0.74 -20.39
CA LEU A 284 6.78 -0.71 -20.21
C LEU A 284 7.51 -0.11 -21.41
N GLN A 285 7.05 -0.44 -22.62
CA GLN A 285 7.73 -0.06 -23.87
C GLN A 285 7.44 1.38 -24.30
N MET A 286 6.43 2.02 -23.70
CA MET A 286 6.20 3.46 -23.82
C MET A 286 7.35 4.24 -23.16
N LYS A 287 8.47 4.34 -23.88
CA LYS A 287 9.47 5.38 -23.66
C LYS A 287 8.90 6.67 -24.24
N ASP A 288 8.73 7.69 -23.40
CA ASP A 288 8.12 9.00 -23.73
C ASP A 288 8.32 9.39 -25.20
N THR A 289 7.34 9.10 -26.04
CA THR A 289 7.33 9.58 -27.42
C THR A 289 6.51 10.86 -27.43
N ASN A 290 7.21 11.99 -27.32
CA ASN A 290 6.71 13.37 -27.49
C ASN A 290 5.68 13.87 -26.46
N SER A 291 6.13 14.23 -25.25
CA SER A 291 5.50 15.25 -24.41
C SER A 291 6.26 16.59 -24.51
N SER A 292 6.48 17.05 -25.73
CA SER A 292 6.80 18.46 -26.01
C SER A 292 5.53 19.06 -26.60
N GLU A 293 4.98 20.10 -25.95
CA GLU A 293 3.81 20.87 -26.38
C GLU A 293 2.43 20.17 -26.29
N SER A 294 1.89 20.05 -25.08
CA SER A 294 0.54 20.60 -24.83
C SER A 294 0.28 20.72 -23.33
N THR A 295 0.18 21.95 -22.85
CA THR A 295 -0.33 22.26 -21.50
C THR A 295 -1.81 21.89 -21.45
N LYS A 296 -2.13 20.62 -21.20
CA LYS A 296 -3.50 20.16 -20.95
C LYS A 296 -3.72 20.10 -19.44
N SER A 297 -4.55 21.01 -18.93
CA SER A 297 -5.03 20.94 -17.55
C SER A 297 -5.87 19.68 -17.35
N ILE A 298 -5.38 18.77 -16.50
CA ILE A 298 -6.12 17.60 -16.02
C ILE A 298 -7.29 18.10 -15.16
N PRO A 299 -8.55 17.68 -15.40
CA PRO A 299 -9.68 18.11 -14.59
C PRO A 299 -9.60 17.52 -13.17
N SER A 300 -9.74 18.35 -12.16
CA SER A 300 -10.01 17.91 -10.79
C SER A 300 -11.47 17.43 -10.71
N ASN A 301 -11.66 16.12 -10.55
CA ASN A 301 -12.98 15.50 -10.53
C ASN A 301 -13.51 15.43 -9.09
N THR A 302 -14.23 16.47 -8.66
CA THR A 302 -15.22 16.32 -7.57
C THR A 302 -16.42 15.53 -8.10
N ALA A 303 -16.75 14.43 -7.42
CA ALA A 303 -17.79 13.49 -7.78
C ALA A 303 -19.21 14.04 -7.55
N SER A 304 -19.65 15.02 -8.36
CA SER A 304 -21.06 15.37 -8.48
C SER A 304 -21.27 16.35 -9.64
N ASP A 305 -21.33 15.84 -10.88
CA ASP A 305 -22.19 16.38 -11.95
C ASP A 305 -21.89 15.72 -13.30
N PHE A 306 -22.41 14.50 -13.49
CA PHE A 306 -22.64 13.96 -14.83
C PHE A 306 -24.12 14.10 -15.17
N LYS A 307 -24.58 15.33 -15.41
CA LYS A 307 -25.83 15.59 -16.12
C LYS A 307 -25.54 16.04 -17.55
N LYS A 308 -26.08 15.27 -18.50
CA LYS A 308 -26.13 15.57 -19.94
C LYS A 308 -26.57 17.00 -20.18
N GLN A 309 -25.72 17.80 -20.81
CA GLN A 309 -26.16 18.88 -21.67
C GLN A 309 -25.29 18.93 -22.92
N SER A 310 -25.92 18.65 -24.05
CA SER A 310 -25.38 18.93 -25.38
C SER A 310 -25.55 20.42 -25.67
N SER A 311 -24.49 21.10 -26.10
CA SER A 311 -24.43 21.77 -27.41
C SER A 311 -23.20 22.67 -27.50
N THR A 312 -22.57 22.61 -28.68
CA THR A 312 -21.61 23.56 -29.29
C THR A 312 -20.22 23.70 -28.70
N GLY A 313 -19.24 23.18 -29.45
CA GLY A 313 -18.10 23.98 -29.89
C GLY A 313 -16.86 24.04 -29.00
N ASP A 314 -16.29 22.90 -28.63
CA ASP A 314 -14.83 22.66 -28.56
C ASP A 314 -14.61 21.18 -28.23
N ARG A 315 -14.02 20.41 -29.17
CA ARG A 315 -13.67 19.01 -28.90
C ARG A 315 -12.46 19.00 -27.96
N LYS A 316 -12.71 19.10 -26.65
CA LYS A 316 -11.75 18.67 -25.63
C LYS A 316 -11.59 17.17 -25.83
N VAL A 317 -10.51 16.76 -26.51
CA VAL A 317 -10.16 15.33 -26.68
C VAL A 317 -10.09 14.74 -25.28
N MET A 318 -11.01 13.83 -24.95
CA MET A 318 -10.95 13.11 -23.69
C MET A 318 -9.63 12.35 -23.66
N PRO A 319 -8.85 12.45 -22.57
CA PRO A 319 -7.63 11.67 -22.43
C PRO A 319 -7.96 10.18 -22.60
N GLU A 320 -7.04 9.42 -23.21
CA GLU A 320 -7.20 7.97 -23.25
C GLU A 320 -7.26 7.47 -21.80
N MET A 321 -8.13 6.50 -21.48
CA MET A 321 -8.44 6.15 -20.09
C MET A 321 -7.20 5.72 -19.27
N TRP A 322 -6.15 5.22 -19.93
CA TRP A 322 -4.89 4.89 -19.29
C TRP A 322 -4.04 6.11 -18.91
N GLU A 323 -4.22 7.27 -19.55
CA GLU A 323 -3.58 8.53 -19.13
C GLU A 323 -4.10 8.99 -17.76
N MET A 324 -5.30 8.54 -17.37
CA MET A 324 -5.91 8.77 -16.06
C MET A 324 -5.49 7.73 -15.02
N SER A 325 -4.55 6.84 -15.34
CA SER A 325 -4.06 5.84 -14.41
C SER A 325 -3.13 6.46 -13.36
N ALA A 326 -2.95 5.77 -12.24
CA ALA A 326 -2.23 6.33 -11.09
C ALA A 326 -0.78 6.67 -11.43
N TYR A 327 -0.08 5.80 -12.15
CA TYR A 327 1.30 6.05 -12.59
C TYR A 327 1.42 7.35 -13.39
N TYR A 328 0.67 7.48 -14.49
CA TYR A 328 0.83 8.61 -15.41
C TYR A 328 0.35 9.92 -14.77
N THR A 329 -0.76 9.89 -14.04
CA THR A 329 -1.27 11.06 -13.31
C THR A 329 -0.24 11.60 -12.32
N VAL A 330 0.34 10.73 -11.50
CA VAL A 330 1.33 11.11 -10.49
C VAL A 330 2.65 11.52 -11.14
N LYS A 331 3.11 10.80 -12.17
CA LYS A 331 4.36 11.11 -12.91
C LYS A 331 4.31 12.51 -13.50
N GLU A 332 3.26 12.84 -14.26
CA GLU A 332 3.13 14.14 -14.90
C GLU A 332 3.00 15.26 -13.88
N LYS A 333 2.19 15.06 -12.83
CA LYS A 333 2.06 16.06 -11.77
C LYS A 333 3.36 16.28 -11.01
N LEU A 334 4.12 15.22 -10.73
CA LEU A 334 5.42 15.31 -10.09
C LEU A 334 6.43 16.06 -10.97
N LYS A 335 6.47 15.80 -12.28
CA LYS A 335 7.33 16.52 -13.24
C LYS A 335 7.02 18.02 -13.22
N ASP A 336 5.75 18.40 -13.19
CA ASP A 336 5.34 19.80 -13.10
C ASP A 336 5.76 20.45 -11.78
N LEU A 337 5.54 19.78 -10.65
CA LEU A 337 5.96 20.27 -9.34
C LEU A 337 7.49 20.41 -9.20
N LEU A 338 8.26 19.49 -9.79
CA LEU A 338 9.72 19.57 -9.77
C LEU A 338 10.27 20.71 -10.65
N LYS A 339 9.56 21.07 -11.73
CA LYS A 339 9.86 22.27 -12.54
C LYS A 339 9.52 23.55 -11.77
N GLU A 340 8.38 23.58 -11.08
CA GLU A 340 7.94 24.71 -10.27
C GLU A 340 8.84 24.92 -9.04
N HIS A 341 9.21 23.85 -8.36
CA HIS A 341 10.02 23.86 -7.15
C HIS A 341 11.41 23.30 -7.44
N ARG A 342 12.27 24.14 -8.01
CA ARG A 342 13.60 23.75 -8.52
C ARG A 342 14.54 23.07 -7.53
N ASN A 343 14.30 23.21 -6.22
CA ASN A 343 15.11 22.57 -5.18
C ASN A 343 14.35 21.45 -4.41
N ALA A 344 13.07 21.22 -4.71
CA ALA A 344 12.27 20.21 -4.02
C ALA A 344 12.78 18.78 -4.25
N LYS A 345 12.94 18.01 -3.19
CA LYS A 345 13.04 16.55 -3.31
C LYS A 345 11.67 15.95 -3.07
N PHE A 346 11.42 14.74 -3.54
CA PHE A 346 10.15 14.06 -3.31
C PHE A 346 10.31 12.78 -2.49
N VAL A 347 9.28 12.48 -1.70
CA VAL A 347 9.15 11.24 -0.93
C VAL A 347 7.86 10.53 -1.34
N VAL A 348 7.90 9.21 -1.40
CA VAL A 348 6.74 8.38 -1.72
C VAL A 348 6.41 7.52 -0.50
N THR A 349 5.14 7.44 -0.14
CA THR A 349 4.70 6.70 1.04
C THR A 349 3.37 6.00 0.83
N GLY A 350 3.15 4.96 1.62
CA GLY A 350 1.85 4.29 1.70
C GLY A 350 1.84 3.17 2.74
N HIS A 351 0.62 2.81 3.15
CA HIS A 351 0.33 1.72 4.06
C HIS A 351 -0.33 0.56 3.30
N SER A 352 -0.06 -0.69 3.67
CA SER A 352 -0.68 -1.88 3.04
C SER A 352 -0.43 -1.92 1.52
N LEU A 353 -1.47 -2.15 0.69
CA LEU A 353 -1.45 -1.98 -0.77
C LEU A 353 -0.80 -0.65 -1.21
N GLY A 354 -1.05 0.46 -0.51
CA GLY A 354 -0.45 1.76 -0.81
C GLY A 354 1.06 1.75 -0.64
N GLY A 355 1.59 0.93 0.27
CA GLY A 355 3.02 0.70 0.39
C GLY A 355 3.60 0.00 -0.85
N ALA A 356 2.87 -0.98 -1.41
CA ALA A 356 3.31 -1.66 -2.62
C ALA A 356 3.36 -0.70 -3.81
N LEU A 357 2.33 0.15 -3.96
CA LEU A 357 2.30 1.21 -4.97
C LEU A 357 3.43 2.23 -4.76
N ALA A 358 3.74 2.57 -3.51
CA ALA A 358 4.79 3.53 -3.17
C ALA A 358 6.19 3.11 -3.62
N ILE A 359 6.52 1.81 -3.61
CA ILE A 359 7.80 1.30 -4.14
C ILE A 359 7.72 0.97 -5.65
N LEU A 360 6.56 0.57 -6.16
CA LEU A 360 6.40 0.32 -7.60
C LEU A 360 6.45 1.62 -8.42
N PHE A 361 5.93 2.74 -7.90
CA PHE A 361 6.01 4.03 -8.59
C PHE A 361 7.45 4.42 -9.00
N PRO A 362 8.43 4.52 -8.09
CA PRO A 362 9.82 4.78 -8.47
C PRO A 362 10.47 3.63 -9.23
N THR A 363 10.02 2.38 -9.06
CA THR A 363 10.48 1.25 -9.89
C THR A 363 10.18 1.53 -11.38
N ILE A 364 8.97 1.99 -11.69
CA ILE A 364 8.55 2.24 -13.06
C ILE A 364 9.16 3.54 -13.60
N LEU A 365 9.43 4.54 -12.75
CA LEU A 365 10.26 5.69 -13.14
C LEU A 365 11.65 5.26 -13.61
N VAL A 366 12.29 4.28 -12.94
CA VAL A 366 13.58 3.74 -13.38
C VAL A 366 13.45 3.01 -14.72
N VAL A 367 12.42 2.18 -14.89
CA VAL A 367 12.15 1.45 -16.14
C VAL A 367 11.88 2.40 -17.31
N HIS A 368 11.15 3.49 -17.08
CA HIS A 368 10.89 4.53 -18.07
C HIS A 368 12.06 5.51 -18.25
N GLU A 369 13.20 5.26 -17.62
CA GLU A 369 14.42 6.07 -17.71
C GLU A 369 14.23 7.54 -17.28
N GLU A 370 13.33 7.82 -16.33
CA GLU A 370 13.06 9.15 -15.77
C GLU A 370 14.18 9.58 -14.79
N LYS A 371 15.42 9.65 -15.29
CA LYS A 371 16.64 9.85 -14.50
C LYS A 371 16.65 11.19 -13.76
N GLU A 372 16.18 12.27 -14.38
CA GLU A 372 16.12 13.60 -13.77
C GLU A 372 15.15 13.62 -12.58
N VAL A 373 13.99 12.97 -12.72
CA VAL A 373 13.05 12.79 -11.63
C VAL A 373 13.70 11.94 -10.54
N MET A 374 14.22 10.76 -10.86
CA MET A 374 14.82 9.84 -9.88
C MET A 374 16.00 10.43 -9.08
N GLN A 375 16.78 11.36 -9.66
CA GLN A 375 17.82 12.09 -8.93
C GLN A 375 17.26 12.92 -7.76
N ARG A 376 15.99 13.32 -7.84
CA ARG A 376 15.27 14.11 -6.83
C ARG A 376 14.50 13.26 -5.82
N LEU A 377 14.58 11.94 -5.91
CA LEU A 377 14.00 11.03 -4.91
C LEU A 377 14.77 11.16 -3.58
N LEU A 378 14.06 11.64 -2.55
CA LEU A 378 14.54 11.71 -1.17
C LEU A 378 14.46 10.34 -0.50
N GLY A 379 13.34 9.64 -0.67
CA GLY A 379 13.13 8.32 -0.10
C GLY A 379 11.76 7.72 -0.37
N VAL A 380 11.62 6.46 -0.01
CA VAL A 380 10.40 5.66 -0.05
C VAL A 380 10.21 5.06 1.33
N TYR A 381 9.10 5.37 1.98
CA TYR A 381 8.77 4.88 3.31
C TYR A 381 7.45 4.13 3.24
N THR A 382 7.46 2.85 3.62
CA THR A 382 6.27 2.01 3.51
C THR A 382 5.96 1.33 4.83
N PHE A 383 4.68 1.10 5.08
CA PHE A 383 4.17 0.61 6.36
C PHE A 383 3.29 -0.60 6.12
N GLY A 384 3.62 -1.75 6.71
CA GLY A 384 2.84 -2.97 6.50
C GLY A 384 2.80 -3.42 5.04
N GLN A 385 3.87 -3.15 4.29
CA GLN A 385 3.92 -3.39 2.85
C GLN A 385 4.02 -4.89 2.52
N PRO A 386 3.19 -5.44 1.62
CA PRO A 386 3.34 -6.79 1.09
C PRO A 386 4.58 -6.91 0.17
N ARG A 387 4.95 -8.16 -0.18
CA ARG A 387 6.02 -8.45 -1.14
C ARG A 387 5.57 -8.06 -2.55
N VAL A 388 6.37 -7.26 -3.24
CA VAL A 388 5.99 -6.70 -4.56
C VAL A 388 6.59 -7.45 -5.75
N GLY A 389 7.55 -8.34 -5.52
CA GLY A 389 8.18 -9.12 -6.58
C GLY A 389 9.26 -10.07 -6.07
N ASN A 390 10.08 -10.56 -6.98
CA ASN A 390 11.11 -11.56 -6.67
C ASN A 390 12.48 -10.93 -6.30
N ARG A 391 13.44 -11.80 -5.98
CA ARG A 391 14.84 -11.42 -5.68
C ARG A 391 15.52 -10.62 -6.79
N GLN A 392 15.16 -10.85 -8.05
CA GLN A 392 15.76 -10.14 -9.18
C GLN A 392 15.30 -8.69 -9.20
N LEU A 393 13.99 -8.44 -8.98
CA LEU A 393 13.45 -7.10 -8.78
C LEU A 393 14.17 -6.37 -7.64
N GLY A 394 14.36 -7.07 -6.52
CA GLY A 394 15.07 -6.50 -5.37
C GLY A 394 16.48 -6.04 -5.72
N ARG A 395 17.29 -6.91 -6.32
CA ARG A 395 18.65 -6.58 -6.75
C ARG A 395 18.70 -5.44 -7.76
N PHE A 396 17.73 -5.40 -8.69
CA PHE A 396 17.62 -4.33 -9.66
C PHE A 396 17.41 -2.99 -8.94
N MET A 397 16.44 -2.90 -8.02
CA MET A 397 16.12 -1.65 -7.34
C MET A 397 17.16 -1.23 -6.30
N GLU A 398 17.80 -2.17 -5.60
CA GLU A 398 18.91 -1.89 -4.67
C GLU A 398 20.03 -1.10 -5.36
N ALA A 399 20.35 -1.42 -6.62
CA ALA A 399 21.34 -0.68 -7.42
C ALA A 399 20.97 0.80 -7.67
N HIS A 400 19.68 1.15 -7.57
CA HIS A 400 19.17 2.51 -7.77
C HIS A 400 18.85 3.25 -6.47
N LEU A 401 18.64 2.53 -5.35
CA LEU A 401 18.13 3.09 -4.10
C LEU A 401 19.14 3.07 -2.95
N ASP A 402 20.21 2.27 -3.01
CA ASP A 402 21.13 2.10 -1.88
C ASP A 402 22.32 3.07 -1.88
N SER A 403 22.57 3.75 -2.99
CA SER A 403 23.73 4.64 -3.17
C SER A 403 23.32 6.11 -3.34
N PRO A 404 24.01 7.08 -2.68
CA PRO A 404 25.11 6.89 -1.73
C PRO A 404 24.65 6.48 -0.31
N ILE A 405 23.33 6.43 -0.09
CA ILE A 405 22.64 6.19 1.18
C ILE A 405 21.35 5.44 0.86
N PRO A 406 20.90 4.49 1.69
CA PRO A 406 19.64 3.82 1.49
C PRO A 406 18.47 4.81 1.46
N LYS A 407 17.66 4.73 0.39
CA LYS A 407 16.47 5.57 0.19
C LYS A 407 15.17 4.83 0.47
N TYR A 408 15.19 3.52 0.70
CA TYR A 408 13.97 2.73 0.84
C TYR A 408 13.93 2.01 2.18
N PHE A 409 12.89 2.35 2.96
CA PHE A 409 12.68 1.88 4.32
C PHE A 409 11.28 1.26 4.44
N ARG A 410 11.24 -0.02 4.78
CA ARG A 410 10.04 -0.79 5.08
C ARG A 410 9.86 -0.87 6.58
N VAL A 411 8.78 -0.31 7.10
CA VAL A 411 8.40 -0.43 8.50
C VAL A 411 7.43 -1.60 8.65
N VAL A 412 7.76 -2.53 9.55
CA VAL A 412 6.95 -3.72 9.84
C VAL A 412 6.65 -3.82 11.32
N TYR A 413 5.37 -3.95 11.67
CA TYR A 413 4.95 -4.14 13.05
C TYR A 413 4.66 -5.62 13.38
N CYS A 414 5.34 -6.13 14.40
CA CYS A 414 5.09 -7.37 15.11
C CYS A 414 4.61 -8.54 14.21
N ASN A 415 3.35 -8.94 14.37
CA ASN A 415 2.73 -10.06 13.68
C ASN A 415 1.80 -9.60 12.55
N ASP A 416 1.95 -8.37 12.06
CA ASP A 416 1.19 -7.88 10.91
C ASP A 416 1.25 -8.90 9.76
N MET A 417 0.09 -9.41 9.37
CA MET A 417 0.01 -10.46 8.36
C MET A 417 0.40 -9.99 6.95
N VAL A 418 0.24 -8.71 6.61
CA VAL A 418 0.35 -8.22 5.23
C VAL A 418 1.78 -8.24 4.70
N PRO A 419 2.83 -7.84 5.44
CA PRO A 419 4.21 -8.05 5.02
C PRO A 419 4.57 -9.51 4.72
N ARG A 420 3.84 -10.47 5.27
CA ARG A 420 4.06 -11.89 4.97
C ARG A 420 3.39 -12.37 3.69
N LEU A 421 2.66 -11.51 2.97
CA LEU A 421 1.98 -11.84 1.72
C LEU A 421 2.60 -11.12 0.52
N PRO A 422 2.59 -11.74 -0.67
CA PRO A 422 2.51 -13.18 -0.88
C PRO A 422 3.64 -13.93 -0.14
N TYR A 423 3.51 -15.24 0.03
CA TYR A 423 4.51 -16.00 0.78
C TYR A 423 5.86 -16.02 0.10
N ASP A 424 6.89 -16.01 0.94
CA ASP A 424 8.25 -16.31 0.52
C ASP A 424 8.40 -17.82 0.36
N ASP A 425 8.16 -18.30 -0.84
CA ASP A 425 8.21 -19.71 -1.15
C ASP A 425 8.88 -19.98 -2.52
N ARG A 426 9.08 -21.27 -2.82
CA ARG A 426 9.74 -21.71 -4.05
C ARG A 426 8.82 -21.73 -5.28
N THR A 427 7.51 -21.59 -5.06
CA THR A 427 6.43 -21.56 -6.05
C THR A 427 6.31 -20.18 -6.68
N PHE A 428 6.13 -19.15 -5.86
CA PHE A 428 5.84 -17.79 -6.32
C PHE A 428 7.04 -16.85 -6.22
N LEU A 429 8.10 -17.23 -5.51
CA LEU A 429 9.42 -16.57 -5.49
C LEU A 429 9.42 -15.12 -4.96
N TYR A 430 8.35 -14.70 -4.28
CA TYR A 430 8.24 -13.36 -3.72
C TYR A 430 9.25 -13.14 -2.60
N LYS A 431 9.92 -11.99 -2.63
CA LYS A 431 10.96 -11.62 -1.67
C LYS A 431 10.87 -10.14 -1.36
N HIS A 432 11.12 -9.78 -0.10
CA HIS A 432 11.38 -8.40 0.26
C HIS A 432 12.78 -7.96 -0.17
N PHE A 433 12.95 -6.65 -0.28
CA PHE A 433 14.22 -5.96 -0.49
C PHE A 433 14.16 -4.58 0.19
N GLY A 434 15.30 -3.91 0.27
CA GLY A 434 15.43 -2.64 1.01
C GLY A 434 15.56 -2.84 2.53
N VAL A 435 15.68 -1.73 3.26
CA VAL A 435 15.92 -1.77 4.71
C VAL A 435 14.63 -2.09 5.47
N CYS A 436 14.59 -3.16 6.26
CA CYS A 436 13.46 -3.47 7.14
C CYS A 436 13.69 -2.90 8.55
N LEU A 437 12.80 -2.01 8.99
CA LEU A 437 12.69 -1.49 10.35
C LEU A 437 11.55 -2.25 11.05
N TYR A 438 11.91 -3.33 11.74
CA TYR A 438 10.97 -4.19 12.44
C TYR A 438 10.73 -3.70 13.88
N TYR A 439 9.45 -3.59 14.28
CA TYR A 439 9.05 -3.25 15.64
C TYR A 439 8.37 -4.46 16.28
N ASN A 440 8.83 -4.90 17.45
CA ASN A 440 8.13 -5.97 18.18
C ASN A 440 6.85 -5.45 18.90
N SER A 441 6.13 -6.34 19.59
CA SER A 441 4.92 -5.99 20.34
C SER A 441 5.10 -4.99 21.48
N CYS A 442 6.35 -4.66 21.83
CA CYS A 442 6.74 -3.63 22.81
C CYS A 442 7.28 -2.35 22.14
N TYR A 443 7.16 -2.23 20.82
CA TYR A 443 7.71 -1.13 20.01
C TYR A 443 9.23 -0.99 20.11
N ILE A 444 9.95 -2.09 20.29
CA ILE A 444 11.41 -2.09 20.20
C ILE A 444 11.80 -2.30 18.74
N GLU A 445 12.50 -1.30 18.21
CA GLU A 445 12.98 -1.26 16.83
C GLU A 445 14.21 -2.16 16.63
N GLN A 446 14.20 -2.89 15.53
CA GLN A 446 15.29 -3.75 15.07
C GLN A 446 15.45 -3.59 13.56
N LYS A 447 16.64 -3.17 13.12
CA LYS A 447 17.00 -3.18 11.71
C LYS A 447 17.33 -4.61 11.28
N MET A 448 16.64 -5.13 10.27
CA MET A 448 16.80 -6.50 9.79
C MET A 448 16.72 -6.54 8.26
N ASP A 449 17.11 -7.67 7.65
CA ASP A 449 16.94 -7.86 6.19
C ASP A 449 15.48 -8.24 5.87
N GLU A 450 14.84 -9.01 6.74
CA GLU A 450 13.44 -9.44 6.62
C GLU A 450 12.82 -9.60 8.02
N GLU A 451 11.51 -9.41 8.13
CA GLU A 451 10.80 -9.58 9.40
C GLU A 451 10.88 -11.02 9.92
N PRO A 452 10.87 -11.24 11.26
CA PRO A 452 10.82 -12.57 11.82
C PRO A 452 9.63 -13.35 11.28
N ASN A 453 9.81 -14.66 11.07
CA ASN A 453 8.80 -15.60 10.55
C ASN A 453 8.18 -15.08 9.23
N PRO A 454 8.87 -15.16 8.09
CA PRO A 454 8.38 -14.57 6.83
C PRO A 454 7.07 -15.17 6.29
N ASN A 455 6.68 -16.38 6.75
CA ASN A 455 5.45 -17.09 6.39
C ASN A 455 4.75 -17.61 7.67
N PHE A 456 3.89 -16.80 8.31
CA PHE A 456 3.28 -17.09 9.64
C PHE A 456 2.28 -18.26 9.67
N PHE A 457 1.77 -18.74 8.54
CA PHE A 457 0.59 -19.61 8.49
C PHE A 457 0.84 -21.10 8.84
N GLY A 458 1.91 -21.40 9.56
CA GLY A 458 2.23 -22.74 10.04
C GLY A 458 1.84 -22.95 11.51
N PHE A 459 1.33 -24.15 11.85
CA PHE A 459 0.92 -24.52 13.22
C PHE A 459 1.99 -24.28 14.30
N ARG A 460 3.27 -24.20 13.92
CA ARG A 460 4.41 -24.01 14.82
C ARG A 460 4.39 -22.67 15.57
N TYR A 461 3.85 -21.61 14.95
CA TYR A 461 3.91 -20.24 15.50
C TYR A 461 2.57 -19.73 16.02
N LEU A 462 1.48 -20.43 15.68
CA LEU A 462 0.11 -20.10 16.05
C LEU A 462 -0.04 -19.76 17.54
N PHE A 463 0.50 -20.57 18.44
CA PHE A 463 0.39 -20.30 19.89
C PHE A 463 1.01 -18.95 20.28
N LEU A 464 2.21 -18.62 19.77
CA LEU A 464 2.88 -17.34 20.06
C LEU A 464 2.12 -16.16 19.46
N GLU A 465 1.47 -16.35 18.31
CA GLU A 465 0.64 -15.33 17.68
C GLU A 465 -0.57 -14.98 18.51
N TYR A 466 -1.28 -16.00 19.02
CA TYR A 466 -2.42 -15.79 19.91
C TYR A 466 -1.98 -15.10 21.21
N LEU A 467 -0.82 -15.47 21.77
CA LEU A 467 -0.27 -14.76 22.94
C LEU A 467 -0.01 -13.29 22.63
N ASN A 468 0.57 -12.98 21.46
CA ASN A 468 0.78 -11.59 21.05
C ASN A 468 -0.53 -10.85 20.81
N ALA A 469 -1.54 -11.47 20.19
CA ALA A 469 -2.84 -10.85 19.96
C ALA A 469 -3.56 -10.53 21.29
N VAL A 470 -3.51 -11.45 22.26
CA VAL A 470 -4.01 -11.20 23.63
C VAL A 470 -3.23 -10.08 24.30
N TRP A 471 -1.90 -10.08 24.17
CA TRP A 471 -1.05 -9.02 24.71
C TRP A 471 -1.37 -7.65 24.09
N GLU A 472 -1.57 -7.56 22.77
CA GLU A 472 -1.96 -6.33 22.08
C GLU A 472 -3.31 -5.79 22.58
N LEU A 473 -4.29 -6.67 22.82
CA LEU A 473 -5.58 -6.28 23.41
C LEU A 473 -5.44 -5.79 24.85
N ILE A 474 -4.61 -6.44 25.68
CA ILE A 474 -4.35 -5.95 27.04
C ILE A 474 -3.64 -4.59 26.98
N ARG A 475 -2.64 -4.49 26.11
CA ARG A 475 -1.82 -3.29 25.95
C ARG A 475 -2.68 -2.10 25.55
N SER A 476 -3.57 -2.23 24.56
CA SER A 476 -4.41 -1.12 24.09
C SER A 476 -5.26 -0.47 25.18
N ILE A 477 -5.78 -1.26 26.13
CA ILE A 477 -6.56 -0.78 27.27
C ILE A 477 -5.68 0.00 28.27
N THR A 478 -4.37 -0.31 28.32
CA THR A 478 -3.41 0.32 29.24
C THR A 478 -2.60 1.48 28.62
N MET A 479 -2.63 1.65 27.30
CA MET A 479 -1.81 2.64 26.58
C MET A 479 -2.05 4.08 27.07
N GLY A 480 -3.33 4.47 27.22
CA GLY A 480 -3.72 5.81 27.68
C GLY A 480 -3.15 6.17 29.04
N TYR A 481 -3.15 5.21 29.98
CA TYR A 481 -2.59 5.40 31.33
C TYR A 481 -1.06 5.50 31.33
N LYS A 482 -0.39 4.81 30.41
CA LYS A 482 1.07 4.71 30.39
C LYS A 482 1.75 5.83 29.62
N TYR A 483 1.16 6.24 28.50
CA TYR A 483 1.80 7.16 27.55
C TYR A 483 1.08 8.49 27.40
N GLY A 484 -0.15 8.61 27.92
CA GLY A 484 -0.96 9.82 27.83
C GLY A 484 -2.30 9.58 27.13
N PRO A 485 -3.30 10.44 27.35
CA PRO A 485 -4.65 10.29 26.79
C PRO A 485 -4.68 10.23 25.26
N GLU A 486 -3.69 10.79 24.57
CA GLU A 486 -3.55 10.73 23.11
C GLU A 486 -3.21 9.31 22.59
N TYR A 487 -2.76 8.40 23.46
CA TYR A 487 -2.54 6.98 23.14
C TYR A 487 -3.69 6.07 23.58
N GLU A 488 -4.77 6.64 24.14
CA GLU A 488 -5.96 5.87 24.46
C GLU A 488 -6.64 5.38 23.18
N GLU A 489 -6.90 4.09 23.11
CA GLU A 489 -7.61 3.51 21.98
C GLU A 489 -9.12 3.55 22.19
N GLY A 490 -9.83 4.08 21.19
CA GLY A 490 -11.29 4.15 21.21
C GLY A 490 -11.95 2.76 21.16
N TRP A 491 -13.23 2.71 21.53
CA TRP A 491 -14.02 1.47 21.57
C TRP A 491 -13.98 0.66 20.27
N PHE A 492 -13.93 1.34 19.12
CA PHE A 492 -13.89 0.68 17.82
C PHE A 492 -12.54 -0.02 17.58
N SER A 493 -11.43 0.61 17.96
CA SER A 493 -10.11 -0.03 17.93
C SER A 493 -10.05 -1.26 18.86
N ILE A 494 -10.62 -1.15 20.07
CA ILE A 494 -10.73 -2.30 20.99
C ILE A 494 -11.56 -3.44 20.38
N LEU A 495 -12.68 -3.13 19.72
CA LEU A 495 -13.48 -4.13 19.00
C LEU A 495 -12.66 -4.81 17.89
N MET A 496 -11.88 -4.06 17.11
CA MET A 496 -10.98 -4.64 16.10
C MET A 496 -9.93 -5.55 16.72
N ARG A 497 -9.38 -5.20 17.90
CA ARG A 497 -8.43 -6.08 18.62
C ARG A 497 -9.09 -7.36 19.13
N ILE A 498 -10.35 -7.30 19.58
CA ILE A 498 -11.12 -8.50 19.95
C ILE A 498 -11.34 -9.39 18.73
N MET A 499 -11.71 -8.82 17.58
CA MET A 499 -11.84 -9.60 16.33
C MET A 499 -10.50 -10.16 15.87
N GLY A 500 -9.39 -9.44 16.09
CA GLY A 500 -8.03 -9.91 15.85
C GLY A 500 -7.62 -11.13 16.68
N LEU A 501 -8.36 -11.50 17.74
CA LEU A 501 -8.16 -12.77 18.44
C LEU A 501 -8.63 -13.96 17.60
N VAL A 502 -9.56 -13.78 16.65
CA VAL A 502 -10.01 -14.85 15.76
C VAL A 502 -8.98 -15.12 14.67
N LEU A 503 -8.37 -14.05 14.15
CA LEU A 503 -7.31 -14.12 13.15
C LEU A 503 -6.13 -13.23 13.58
N PRO A 504 -5.17 -13.80 14.35
CA PRO A 504 -3.99 -13.07 14.80
C PRO A 504 -3.23 -12.42 13.62
N GLY A 505 -2.77 -11.19 13.84
CA GLY A 505 -2.05 -10.40 12.83
C GLY A 505 -2.91 -9.40 12.06
N VAL A 506 -4.24 -9.58 12.00
CA VAL A 506 -5.14 -8.58 11.40
C VAL A 506 -5.14 -7.28 12.22
N SER A 507 -5.24 -7.37 13.54
CA SER A 507 -5.20 -6.19 14.42
C SER A 507 -3.86 -5.48 14.37
N ALA A 508 -2.76 -6.24 14.20
CA ALA A 508 -1.41 -5.72 14.10
C ALA A 508 -1.17 -4.93 12.80
N HIS A 509 -2.02 -5.12 11.77
CA HIS A 509 -2.01 -4.33 10.56
C HIS A 509 -2.66 -2.93 10.73
N SER A 510 -3.12 -2.58 11.93
CA SER A 510 -3.74 -1.27 12.16
C SER A 510 -2.71 -0.13 12.05
N PRO A 511 -3.01 0.97 11.33
CA PRO A 511 -2.19 2.18 11.32
C PRO A 511 -1.86 2.72 12.72
N THR A 512 -2.70 2.46 13.72
CA THR A 512 -2.44 2.82 15.12
C THR A 512 -1.12 2.25 15.64
N ASP A 513 -0.83 0.99 15.31
CA ASP A 513 0.40 0.32 15.75
C ASP A 513 1.64 0.84 15.02
N TYR A 514 1.49 1.27 13.77
CA TYR A 514 2.55 1.94 13.02
C TYR A 514 2.86 3.35 13.53
N VAL A 515 1.83 4.16 13.81
CA VAL A 515 2.01 5.48 14.44
C VAL A 515 2.69 5.33 15.80
N ASN A 516 2.23 4.37 16.62
CA ASN A 516 2.86 4.08 17.90
C ASN A 516 4.31 3.59 17.76
N SER A 517 4.61 2.80 16.72
CA SER A 517 5.99 2.37 16.43
C SER A 517 6.91 3.56 16.19
N MET A 518 6.49 4.55 15.40
CA MET A 518 7.32 5.73 15.12
C MET A 518 7.50 6.62 16.35
N ARG A 519 6.45 6.79 17.16
CA ARG A 519 6.43 7.74 18.28
C ARG A 519 6.98 7.18 19.59
N LEU A 520 6.71 5.90 19.87
CA LEU A 520 7.13 5.21 21.10
C LEU A 520 8.35 4.32 20.89
N GLY A 521 8.75 4.13 19.64
CA GLY A 521 9.86 3.30 19.20
C GLY A 521 11.12 3.51 20.03
N LYS A 522 11.74 2.44 20.52
CA LYS A 522 13.06 2.50 21.15
C LYS A 522 14.03 1.64 20.37
N GLU A 523 15.21 2.18 20.08
CA GLU A 523 16.27 1.38 19.48
C GLU A 523 16.76 0.33 20.47
N ARG A 524 16.99 -0.88 19.97
CA ARG A 524 17.67 -1.92 20.75
C ARG A 524 19.15 -1.57 20.83
N VAL A 525 19.55 -0.85 21.89
CA VAL A 525 20.97 -0.67 22.24
C VAL A 525 21.52 -2.02 22.69
N VAL A 526 22.05 -2.80 21.75
CA VAL A 526 22.89 -3.94 22.10
C VAL A 526 24.21 -3.34 22.59
N GLN A 527 24.36 -3.20 23.91
CA GLN A 527 25.69 -3.09 24.50
C GLN A 527 26.42 -4.38 24.12
N MET A 528 27.32 -4.32 23.14
CA MET A 528 28.33 -5.35 22.98
C MET A 528 29.22 -5.28 24.22
N SER A 529 28.92 -6.10 25.22
CA SER A 529 29.87 -6.41 26.28
C SER A 529 31.07 -7.07 25.60
N SER A 530 32.15 -6.31 25.44
CA SER A 530 33.44 -6.84 25.06
C SER A 530 33.87 -7.86 26.12
N PHE A 531 34.01 -9.12 25.71
CA PHE A 531 34.76 -10.12 26.46
C PHE A 531 36.04 -10.45 25.70
#